data_AF-A0AAN6M4G4-F1
#
_entry.id   AF-A0AAN6M4G4-F1
#
_cell.length_a   1.000
_cell.length_b   1.000
_cell.length_c   1.000
_cell.angle_alpha   90.00
_cell.angle_beta   90.00
_cell.angle_gamma   90.00
#
_symmetry.space_group_name_H-M   'P 1'
#
loop_
_entity.id
_entity.type
_entity.pdbx_description
1 polymer ?
#
loop_
_entity_poly.entity_id
_entity_poly.type
_entity_poly.pdbx_seq_one_letter_code
_entity_poly.pdbx_strand_id
1 'polypeptide(L)'
;MDPASQALVERLPEGVRDTFAARSEYSNVPISTLIHRRRGRRSREEQAQGQQYLTREEERALVKFLLLMSSLGQPVRIKYLRSLAFSIARQRSTKNKSIKRPGKNWPRAFEKRHPELQARRVRSIDWKRHGSNIHEKITE
;
A
#
# COMPACT_ATOMS: atom_id res chain seq x y z
N MET A 1 5.66 -8.63 12.39
CA MET A 1 5.00 -9.16 13.58
C MET A 1 4.48 -7.97 14.35
N ASP A 2 3.22 -7.98 14.78
CA ASP A 2 2.70 -6.89 15.60
C ASP A 2 3.28 -6.97 17.03
N PRO A 3 3.34 -5.84 17.78
CA PRO A 3 3.99 -5.79 19.09
C PRO A 3 3.49 -6.83 20.09
N ALA A 4 2.20 -7.14 20.06
CA ALA A 4 1.60 -8.12 20.96
C ALA A 4 1.98 -9.57 20.59
N SER A 5 2.17 -9.88 19.30
CA SER A 5 2.69 -11.18 18.88
C SER A 5 4.18 -11.33 19.21
N GLN A 6 4.95 -10.24 19.10
CA GLN A 6 6.36 -10.22 19.54
C GLN A 6 6.48 -10.48 21.04
N ALA A 7 5.67 -9.80 21.84
CA ALA A 7 5.62 -9.95 23.29
C ALA A 7 5.28 -11.38 23.77
N LEU A 8 4.62 -12.20 22.94
CA LEU A 8 4.35 -13.61 23.23
C LEU A 8 5.52 -14.55 22.90
N VAL A 9 6.44 -14.12 22.02
CA VAL A 9 7.59 -14.92 21.58
C VAL A 9 8.86 -14.50 22.31
N GLU A 10 8.96 -13.24 22.71
CA GLU A 10 10.11 -12.69 23.41
C GLU A 10 10.38 -13.44 24.71
N ARG A 11 11.68 -13.71 24.96
CA ARG A 11 12.16 -14.42 26.15
C ARG A 11 12.18 -13.45 27.33
N LEU A 12 11.50 -13.84 28.40
CA LEU A 12 11.52 -13.08 29.65
C LEU A 12 12.87 -13.26 30.40
N PRO A 13 13.25 -12.31 31.27
CA PRO A 13 14.44 -12.43 32.09
C PRO A 13 14.42 -13.67 33.00
N GLU A 14 15.60 -14.19 33.30
CA GLU A 14 15.78 -15.38 34.12
C GLU A 14 15.28 -15.13 35.55
N GLY A 15 14.39 -16.00 36.05
CA GLY A 15 13.72 -15.86 37.34
C GLY A 15 12.30 -15.27 37.29
N VAL A 16 11.85 -14.75 36.15
CA VAL A 16 10.48 -14.26 35.97
C VAL A 16 9.57 -15.40 35.49
N ARG A 17 8.42 -15.60 36.16
CA ARG A 17 7.42 -16.57 35.71
C ARG A 17 6.77 -16.11 34.40
N ASP A 18 6.68 -17.03 33.43
CA ASP A 18 6.04 -16.78 32.14
C ASP A 18 4.51 -16.68 32.27
N THR A 19 4.06 -15.48 32.64
CA THR A 19 2.65 -15.13 32.80
C THR A 19 2.30 -13.95 31.90
N PHE A 20 1.02 -13.81 31.56
CA PHE A 20 0.56 -12.65 30.77
C PHE A 20 0.77 -11.32 31.50
N ALA A 21 0.71 -11.30 32.83
CA ALA A 21 0.97 -10.12 33.63
C ALA A 21 2.44 -9.67 33.47
N ALA A 22 3.38 -10.59 33.67
CA ALA A 22 4.80 -10.33 33.43
C ALA A 22 5.03 -9.86 31.97
N ARG A 23 4.53 -10.59 30.97
CA ARG A 23 4.67 -10.17 29.56
C ARG A 23 4.09 -8.78 29.28
N SER A 24 2.96 -8.45 29.90
CA SER A 24 2.33 -7.12 29.77
C SER A 24 3.20 -6.02 30.36
N GLU A 25 3.84 -6.26 31.50
CA GLU A 25 4.75 -5.31 32.15
C GLU A 25 6.00 -5.06 31.30
N TYR A 26 6.63 -6.11 30.78
CA TYR A 26 7.85 -5.99 29.97
C TYR A 26 7.61 -5.39 28.58
N SER A 27 6.51 -5.74 27.92
CA SER A 27 6.21 -5.28 26.55
C SER A 27 5.35 -4.02 26.49
N ASN A 28 4.84 -3.56 27.64
CA ASN A 28 3.85 -2.49 27.74
C ASN A 28 2.59 -2.75 26.87
N VAL A 29 2.24 -4.02 26.64
CA VAL A 29 1.05 -4.43 25.89
C VAL A 29 -0.01 -4.93 26.88
N PRO A 30 -1.25 -4.40 26.88
CA PRO A 30 -2.28 -4.84 27.80
C PRO A 30 -2.52 -6.36 27.76
N ILE A 31 -2.68 -6.97 28.94
CA ILE A 31 -2.96 -8.41 29.13
C ILE A 31 -4.08 -8.91 28.20
N SER A 32 -5.18 -8.15 28.08
CA SER A 32 -6.31 -8.51 27.20
C SER A 32 -5.89 -8.66 25.74
N THR A 33 -4.98 -7.80 25.26
CA THR A 33 -4.43 -7.85 23.90
C THR A 33 -3.58 -9.10 23.70
N LEU A 34 -2.75 -9.46 24.68
CA LEU A 34 -1.95 -10.69 24.66
C LEU A 34 -2.82 -11.95 24.64
N ILE A 35 -3.89 -11.99 25.45
CA ILE A 35 -4.85 -13.10 25.46
C ILE A 35 -5.54 -13.21 24.09
N HIS A 36 -5.98 -12.09 23.51
CA HIS A 36 -6.60 -12.10 22.19
C HIS A 36 -5.66 -12.62 21.10
N ARG A 37 -4.38 -12.24 21.14
CA ARG A 37 -3.36 -12.75 20.21
C ARG A 37 -3.10 -14.23 20.40
N ARG A 38 -2.95 -14.71 21.63
CA ARG A 38 -2.78 -16.16 21.91
C ARG A 38 -3.99 -16.97 21.44
N ARG A 39 -5.20 -16.39 21.48
CA ARG A 39 -6.43 -16.99 20.93
C ARG A 39 -6.55 -16.87 19.40
N GLY A 40 -5.54 -16.36 18.70
CA GLY A 40 -5.50 -16.27 17.24
C GLY A 40 -6.23 -15.06 16.64
N ARG A 41 -6.63 -14.07 17.43
CA ARG A 41 -7.23 -12.85 16.89
C ARG A 41 -6.17 -12.04 16.16
N ARG A 42 -6.38 -11.79 14.87
CA ARG A 42 -5.50 -10.96 14.02
C ARG A 42 -5.37 -9.54 14.54
N SER A 43 -4.23 -8.91 14.25
CA SER A 43 -4.05 -7.48 14.50
C SER A 43 -5.01 -6.64 13.66
N ARG A 44 -5.35 -5.43 14.13
CA ARG A 44 -6.13 -4.48 13.34
C ARG A 44 -5.42 -4.15 12.03
N GLU A 45 -4.09 -4.04 12.07
CA GLU A 45 -3.27 -3.79 10.90
C GLU A 45 -3.27 -4.96 9.93
N GLU A 46 -3.10 -6.18 10.44
CA GLU A 46 -3.14 -7.41 9.66
C GLU A 46 -4.52 -7.64 9.04
N GLN A 47 -5.58 -7.35 9.80
CA GLN A 47 -6.95 -7.38 9.32
C GLN A 47 -7.17 -6.34 8.23
N ALA A 48 -6.67 -5.11 8.42
CA ALA A 48 -6.75 -4.06 7.41
C ALA A 48 -6.00 -4.45 6.13
N GLN A 49 -4.82 -5.06 6.25
CA GLN A 49 -4.06 -5.60 5.11
C GLN A 49 -4.85 -6.70 4.39
N GLY A 50 -5.45 -7.64 5.11
CA GLY A 50 -6.27 -8.71 4.53
C GLY A 50 -7.57 -8.23 3.88
N GLN A 51 -8.04 -7.03 4.22
CA GLN A 51 -9.21 -6.38 3.61
C GLN A 51 -8.85 -5.50 2.41
N GLN A 52 -7.56 -5.31 2.11
CA GLN A 52 -7.15 -4.59 0.91
C GLN A 52 -7.54 -5.35 -0.35
N TYR A 53 -7.68 -4.59 -1.44
CA TYR A 53 -8.08 -5.15 -2.73
C TYR A 53 -6.97 -6.00 -3.36
N LEU A 54 -5.74 -5.52 -3.26
CA LEU A 54 -4.52 -6.18 -3.70
C LEU A 54 -3.78 -6.76 -2.50
N THR A 55 -3.01 -7.84 -2.71
CA THR A 55 -2.06 -8.32 -1.69
C THR A 55 -0.90 -7.33 -1.54
N ARG A 56 -0.17 -7.43 -0.43
CA ARG A 56 1.03 -6.60 -0.20
C ARG A 56 2.06 -6.72 -1.33
N GLU A 57 2.21 -7.92 -1.88
CA GLU A 57 3.16 -8.19 -2.97
C GLU A 57 2.69 -7.57 -4.29
N GLU A 58 1.39 -7.70 -4.59
CA GLU A 58 0.76 -7.07 -5.75
C GLU A 58 0.82 -5.54 -5.67
N GLU A 59 0.51 -4.95 -4.50
CA GLU A 59 0.66 -3.49 -4.30
C GLU A 59 2.11 -3.07 -4.53
N ARG A 60 3.08 -3.80 -3.97
CA ARG A 60 4.51 -3.51 -4.16
C ARG A 60 4.93 -3.61 -5.63
N ALA A 61 4.46 -4.61 -6.36
CA ALA A 61 4.73 -4.76 -7.79
C ALA A 61 4.14 -3.60 -8.59
N LEU A 62 2.90 -3.20 -8.28
CA LEU A 62 2.25 -2.05 -8.92
C LEU A 62 3.01 -0.74 -8.64
N VAL A 63 3.46 -0.51 -7.41
CA VAL A 63 4.29 0.67 -7.07
C VAL A 63 5.59 0.68 -7.88
N LYS A 64 6.32 -0.44 -7.92
CA LYS A 64 7.55 -0.56 -8.72
C LYS A 64 7.32 -0.25 -10.19
N PHE A 65 6.23 -0.78 -10.76
CA PHE A 65 5.84 -0.49 -12.14
C PHE A 65 5.58 1.02 -12.35
N LEU A 66 4.85 1.66 -11.45
CA LEU A 66 4.55 3.10 -11.56
C LEU A 66 5.81 3.97 -11.46
N LEU A 67 6.74 3.62 -10.56
CA LEU A 67 8.02 4.30 -10.42
C LEU A 67 8.89 4.13 -11.68
N LEU A 68 8.94 2.91 -12.24
CA LEU A 68 9.65 2.63 -13.49
C LEU A 68 9.07 3.44 -14.67
N MET A 69 7.75 3.48 -14.81
CA MET A 69 7.09 4.29 -15.83
C MET A 69 7.41 5.78 -15.67
N SER A 70 7.50 6.26 -14.42
CA SER A 70 7.92 7.64 -14.13
C SER A 70 9.38 7.89 -14.49
N SER A 71 10.30 6.96 -14.21
CA SER A 71 11.72 7.12 -14.55
C SER A 71 11.96 7.12 -16.06
N LEU A 72 11.12 6.42 -16.82
CA LEU A 72 11.11 6.45 -18.29
C LEU A 72 10.45 7.71 -18.88
N GLY A 73 10.05 8.66 -18.04
CA GLY A 73 9.40 9.91 -18.49
C GLY A 73 7.94 9.73 -18.93
N GLN A 74 7.33 8.55 -18.67
CA GLN A 74 5.97 8.22 -19.06
C GLN A 74 5.09 7.90 -17.84
N PRO A 75 4.80 8.89 -16.97
CA PRO A 75 4.01 8.64 -15.77
C PRO A 75 2.59 8.15 -16.11
N VAL A 76 2.12 7.15 -15.37
CA VAL A 76 0.80 6.55 -15.57
C VAL A 76 -0.29 7.49 -15.05
N ARG A 77 -1.33 7.74 -15.87
CA ARG A 77 -2.47 8.57 -15.46
C ARG A 77 -3.33 7.83 -14.41
N ILE A 78 -3.74 8.53 -13.36
CA ILE A 78 -4.54 7.99 -12.24
C ILE A 78 -5.81 7.26 -12.70
N LYS A 79 -6.43 7.69 -13.81
CA LYS A 79 -7.63 7.04 -14.36
C LYS A 79 -7.42 5.55 -14.69
N TYR A 80 -6.20 5.15 -15.03
CA TYR A 80 -5.85 3.76 -15.36
C TYR A 80 -5.53 2.92 -14.13
N LEU A 81 -5.30 3.52 -12.96
CA LEU A 81 -4.88 2.81 -11.75
C LEU A 81 -5.89 1.75 -11.31
N ARG A 82 -7.19 2.08 -11.37
CA ARG A 82 -8.27 1.12 -11.03
C ARG A 82 -8.30 -0.06 -12.01
N SER A 83 -8.04 0.19 -13.29
CA SER A 83 -8.00 -0.85 -14.32
C SER A 83 -6.78 -1.75 -14.13
N LEU A 84 -5.61 -1.19 -13.82
CA LEU A 84 -4.40 -1.96 -13.52
C LEU A 84 -4.60 -2.86 -12.29
N ALA A 85 -5.11 -2.30 -11.19
CA ALA A 85 -5.43 -3.07 -10.00
C ALA A 85 -6.47 -4.16 -10.28
N PHE A 86 -7.50 -3.85 -11.08
CA PHE A 86 -8.49 -4.85 -11.49
C PHE A 86 -7.88 -5.99 -12.30
N SER A 87 -6.98 -5.69 -13.25
CA SER A 87 -6.28 -6.70 -14.05
C SER A 87 -5.43 -7.63 -13.19
N ILE A 88 -4.66 -7.07 -12.24
CA ILE A 88 -3.84 -7.86 -11.29
C ILE A 88 -4.73 -8.79 -10.47
N ALA A 89 -5.80 -8.24 -9.86
CA ALA A 89 -6.72 -9.03 -9.05
C ALA A 89 -7.40 -10.13 -9.89
N ARG A 90 -7.79 -9.82 -11.13
CA ARG A 90 -8.41 -10.78 -12.05
C ARG A 90 -7.46 -11.91 -12.43
N GLN A 91 -6.17 -11.63 -12.60
CA GLN A 91 -5.16 -12.65 -12.86
C GLN A 91 -4.97 -13.60 -11.66
N ARG A 92 -5.09 -13.07 -10.43
CA ARG A 92 -5.09 -13.89 -9.21
C ARG A 92 -6.31 -14.79 -9.10
N SER A 93 -7.51 -14.32 -9.47
CA SER A 93 -8.70 -15.21 -9.44
C SER A 93 -8.58 -16.32 -10.46
N THR A 94 -8.60 -17.57 -9.98
CA THR A 94 -8.95 -18.71 -10.83
C THR A 94 -10.35 -18.49 -11.42
N LYS A 95 -10.56 -19.01 -12.64
CA LYS A 95 -11.60 -18.64 -13.64
C LYS A 95 -13.06 -18.46 -13.15
N ASN A 96 -13.42 -18.84 -11.92
CA ASN A 96 -14.81 -18.91 -11.45
C ASN A 96 -15.24 -17.82 -10.44
N LYS A 97 -14.37 -16.92 -9.99
CA LYS A 97 -14.78 -15.86 -9.04
C LYS A 97 -14.89 -14.50 -9.73
N SER A 98 -16.11 -13.95 -9.78
CA SER A 98 -16.33 -12.59 -10.26
C SER A 98 -15.70 -11.60 -9.28
N ILE A 99 -14.60 -10.97 -9.69
CA ILE A 99 -13.98 -9.89 -8.92
C ILE A 99 -14.69 -8.59 -9.26
N LYS A 100 -15.05 -7.83 -8.23
CA LYS A 100 -15.62 -6.48 -8.39
C LYS A 100 -14.52 -5.48 -8.72
N ARG A 101 -14.81 -4.50 -9.56
CA ARG A 101 -13.86 -3.41 -9.83
C ARG A 101 -13.56 -2.60 -8.57
N PRO A 102 -12.33 -2.07 -8.42
CA PRO A 102 -12.02 -1.15 -7.34
C PRO A 102 -12.93 0.08 -7.34
N GLY A 103 -13.37 0.49 -6.15
CA GLY A 103 -14.21 1.68 -5.96
C GLY A 103 -13.51 2.97 -6.41
N LYS A 104 -14.31 4.05 -6.60
CA LYS A 104 -13.80 5.36 -7.07
C LYS A 104 -12.70 5.95 -6.19
N ASN A 105 -12.76 5.71 -4.88
CA ASN A 105 -11.80 6.25 -3.90
C ASN A 105 -10.54 5.39 -3.75
N TRP A 106 -10.48 4.23 -4.42
CA TRP A 106 -9.35 3.31 -4.28
C TRP A 106 -8.00 3.93 -4.68
N PRO A 107 -7.87 4.68 -5.80
CA PRO A 107 -6.61 5.32 -6.15
C PRO A 107 -6.11 6.31 -5.10
N ARG A 108 -7.01 7.11 -4.51
CA ARG A 108 -6.67 8.07 -3.45
C ARG A 108 -6.20 7.36 -2.18
N ALA A 109 -6.86 6.26 -1.83
CA ALA A 109 -6.44 5.43 -0.70
C ALA A 109 -5.09 4.75 -0.96
N PHE A 110 -4.84 4.31 -2.19
CA PHE A 110 -3.57 3.70 -2.61
C PHE A 110 -2.42 4.71 -2.53
N GLU A 111 -2.60 5.92 -3.06
CA GLU A 111 -1.64 7.01 -2.94
C GLU A 111 -1.33 7.34 -1.46
N LYS A 112 -2.34 7.39 -0.59
CA LYS A 112 -2.14 7.63 0.84
C LYS A 112 -1.29 6.54 1.54
N ARG A 113 -1.32 5.30 1.04
CA ARG A 113 -0.48 4.20 1.56
C ARG A 113 0.96 4.24 1.06
N HIS A 114 1.19 4.89 -0.07
CA HIS A 114 2.47 4.90 -0.79
C HIS A 114 2.94 6.34 -1.02
N PRO A 115 3.50 7.01 0.01
CA PRO A 115 3.98 8.39 -0.10
C PRO A 115 5.10 8.57 -1.13
N GLU A 116 5.78 7.48 -1.52
CA GLU A 116 6.73 7.46 -2.63
C GLU A 116 6.09 7.77 -4.00
N LEU A 117 4.77 7.61 -4.13
CA LEU A 117 4.02 7.98 -5.32
C LEU A 117 3.41 9.37 -5.12
N GLN A 118 3.74 10.29 -6.02
CA GLN A 118 3.15 11.62 -6.03
C GLN A 118 2.32 11.82 -7.28
N ALA A 119 1.02 12.06 -7.11
CA ALA A 119 0.18 12.56 -8.19
C ALA A 119 0.64 13.96 -8.60
N ARG A 120 1.00 14.13 -9.87
CA ARG A 120 1.28 15.45 -10.46
C ARG A 120 0.26 15.77 -11.54
N ARG A 121 -0.24 17.00 -11.53
CA ARG A 121 -1.04 17.54 -12.62
C ARG A 121 -0.09 18.15 -13.65
N VAL A 122 -0.13 17.67 -14.87
CA VAL A 122 0.56 18.31 -15.99
C VAL A 122 -0.13 19.64 -16.25
N ARG A 123 0.61 20.75 -16.16
CA ARG A 123 0.13 22.07 -16.58
C ARG A 123 0.25 22.17 -18.09
N SER A 124 -0.71 22.84 -18.73
CA SER A 124 -0.55 23.25 -20.12
C SER A 124 0.71 24.10 -20.25
N ILE A 125 1.33 24.07 -21.43
CA ILE A 125 2.40 25.01 -21.73
C ILE A 125 1.82 26.43 -21.64
N ASP A 126 2.55 27.35 -21.03
CA ASP A 126 2.14 28.76 -20.97
C ASP A 126 2.06 29.29 -22.41
N TRP A 127 0.96 30.00 -22.73
CA TRP A 127 0.76 30.66 -24.02
C TRP A 127 1.96 31.52 -24.42
N LYS A 128 2.58 32.22 -23.45
CA LYS A 128 3.77 33.06 -23.68
C LYS A 128 4.99 32.27 -24.13
N ARG A 129 5.09 30.97 -23.80
CA ARG A 129 6.18 30.09 -24.27
C ARG A 129 5.93 29.50 -25.65
N HIS A 130 4.68 29.46 -26.10
CA HIS A 130 4.28 28.83 -27.36
C HIS A 130 4.75 29.64 -28.56
N GLY A 131 4.51 30.95 -28.59
CA GLY A 131 4.91 31.81 -29.71
C GLY A 131 6.42 31.86 -29.93
N SER A 132 7.21 32.06 -28.86
CA SER A 132 8.65 32.32 -28.97
C SER A 132 9.51 31.13 -29.43
N ASN A 133 9.00 29.89 -29.40
CA ASN A 133 9.80 28.69 -29.71
C ASN A 133 9.43 27.99 -31.02
N ILE A 134 8.37 28.45 -31.71
CA ILE A 134 7.84 27.76 -32.90
C ILE A 134 8.32 28.43 -34.19
N HIS A 135 8.42 29.77 -34.22
CA HIS A 135 8.66 30.50 -35.46
C HIS A 135 10.06 30.28 -36.07
N GLU A 136 11.13 30.15 -35.26
CA GLU A 136 12.50 29.93 -35.79
C GLU A 136 12.79 28.46 -36.18
N LYS A 137 11.91 27.52 -35.82
CA LYS A 137 12.14 26.07 -36.04
C LYS A 137 11.46 25.53 -37.29
N ILE A 138 10.67 26.35 -37.98
CA ILE A 138 10.04 26.03 -39.25
C ILE A 138 10.79 26.84 -40.32
N THR A 139 11.88 26.28 -40.83
CA THR A 139 12.51 26.74 -42.08
C THR A 139 11.91 25.91 -43.23
N GLU A 140 11.35 26.59 -44.23
CA GLU A 140 10.86 26.00 -45.49
C GLU A 140 11.97 25.29 -46.28
#